data_AF-A0A926H8Y5-F1
#
_entry.id   AF-A0A926H8Y5-F1
#
_cell.length_a   1.000
_cell.length_b   1.000
_cell.length_c   1.000
_cell.angle_alpha   90.00
_cell.angle_beta   90.00
_cell.angle_gamma   90.00
#
_symmetry.space_group_name_H-M   'P 1'
#
loop_
_entity.id
_entity.type
_entity.pdbx_description
1 polymer ?
#
loop_
_entity_poly.entity_id
_entity_poly.type
_entity_poly.pdbx_seq_one_letter_code
_entity_poly.pdbx_strand_id
1 'polypeptide(L)'
;MKSLLTRLPMGLLIVAMIALVALLVLPQTLVRAAAFAEGNIVVYRVGDGTTVGLTETAAVFLDEFTTTGGTAVQSIALPTIDSGVNKQLVARRD
;
A
#
# COMPACT_ATOMS: atom_id res chain seq x y z
N MET A 1 23.71 -21.90 -23.00
CA MET A 1 22.36 -21.36 -23.24
C MET A 1 22.51 -19.91 -23.70
N LYS A 2 22.37 -19.62 -25.01
CA LYS A 2 22.47 -18.23 -25.52
C LYS A 2 21.18 -17.49 -25.14
N SER A 3 21.30 -16.36 -24.44
CA SER A 3 20.16 -15.63 -23.89
C SER A 3 19.21 -15.19 -25.01
N LEU A 4 17.92 -15.44 -24.82
CA LEU A 4 16.85 -15.09 -25.77
C LEU A 4 16.86 -13.60 -26.16
N LEU A 5 17.45 -12.78 -25.29
CA LEU A 5 17.69 -11.34 -25.43
C LEU A 5 18.58 -10.97 -26.63
N THR A 6 19.50 -11.84 -27.07
CA THR A 6 20.37 -11.56 -28.24
C THR A 6 19.72 -11.87 -29.59
N ARG A 7 18.48 -12.39 -29.61
CA ARG A 7 17.77 -12.77 -30.85
C ARG A 7 16.59 -11.86 -31.19
N LEU A 8 16.27 -10.89 -30.34
CA LEU A 8 15.20 -9.94 -30.60
C LEU A 8 15.72 -8.80 -31.49
N PRO A 9 14.97 -8.37 -32.53
CA PRO A 9 15.37 -7.25 -33.36
C PRO A 9 15.44 -5.97 -32.50
N MET A 10 16.48 -5.15 -32.70
CA MET A 10 16.75 -3.96 -31.89
C MET A 10 15.54 -3.01 -31.79
N GLY A 11 14.73 -2.91 -32.86
CA GLY A 11 13.50 -2.12 -32.86
C GLY A 11 12.44 -2.62 -31.85
N LEU A 12 12.33 -3.93 -31.64
CA LEU A 12 11.41 -4.50 -30.66
C LEU A 12 11.88 -4.25 -29.22
N LEU A 13 13.19 -4.26 -29.00
CA LEU A 13 13.77 -3.88 -27.69
C LEU A 13 13.51 -2.41 -27.38
N ILE A 14 13.64 -1.51 -28.37
CA ILE A 14 13.36 -0.08 -28.22
C ILE A 14 11.87 0.15 -27.92
N VAL A 15 10.96 -0.52 -28.65
CA VAL A 15 9.52 -0.40 -28.40
C VAL A 15 9.14 -0.93 -27.02
N ALA A 16 9.72 -2.06 -26.58
CA ALA A 16 9.48 -2.60 -25.24
C ALA A 16 9.99 -1.67 -24.14
N MET A 17 11.13 -1.02 -24.35
CA MET A 17 11.67 -0.01 -23.42
C MET A 17 10.80 1.24 -23.36
N ILE A 18 10.31 1.74 -24.51
CA ILE A 18 9.40 2.89 -24.56
C ILE A 18 8.07 2.56 -23.88
N ALA A 19 7.52 1.36 -24.09
CA ALA A 19 6.30 0.91 -23.43
C ALA A 19 6.49 0.78 -21.92
N LEU A 20 7.63 0.26 -21.47
CA LEU A 20 7.96 0.19 -20.04
C LEU A 20 8.07 1.59 -19.44
N VAL A 21 8.78 2.52 -20.08
CA VAL A 21 8.89 3.91 -19.61
C VAL A 21 7.52 4.60 -19.60
N ALA A 22 6.70 4.40 -20.63
CA ALA A 22 5.34 4.96 -20.67
C ALA A 22 4.46 4.42 -19.53
N LEU A 23 4.60 3.14 -19.17
CA LEU A 23 3.90 2.52 -18.04
C LEU A 23 4.34 3.11 -16.69
N LEU A 24 5.63 3.46 -16.54
CA LEU A 24 6.17 4.11 -15.34
C LEU A 24 5.75 5.59 -15.18
N VAL A 25 5.34 6.26 -16.26
CA VAL A 25 4.98 7.70 -16.28
C VAL A 25 3.46 7.91 -16.19
N LEU A 26 2.67 6.83 -16.16
CA LEU A 26 1.23 6.95 -15.88
C LEU A 26 1.02 7.63 -14.50
N PRO A 27 0.07 8.57 -14.39
CA PRO A 27 -0.20 9.24 -13.13
C PRO A 27 -0.60 8.20 -12.08
N GLN A 28 0.23 8.05 -11.05
CA GLN A 28 -0.09 7.22 -9.91
C GLN A 28 -1.22 7.94 -9.17
N THR A 29 -2.44 7.39 -9.18
CA THR A 29 -3.51 7.95 -8.36
C THR A 29 -3.13 7.74 -6.91
N LEU A 30 -2.74 8.83 -6.24
CA LEU A 30 -2.60 8.82 -4.79
C LEU A 30 -3.99 8.53 -4.21
N VAL A 31 -4.20 7.27 -3.79
CA VAL A 31 -5.37 6.91 -2.99
C VAL A 31 -5.19 7.59 -1.66
N ARG A 32 -5.90 8.70 -1.46
CA ARG A 32 -5.98 9.37 -0.17
C ARG A 32 -7.08 8.68 0.64
N ALA A 33 -6.82 8.53 1.93
CA ALA A 33 -7.86 8.15 2.88
C ALA A 33 -9.08 9.05 2.71
N ALA A 34 -10.27 8.46 2.61
CA ALA A 34 -11.51 9.21 2.68
C ALA A 34 -11.76 9.64 4.13
N ALA A 35 -12.55 10.70 4.33
CA ALA A 35 -13.04 11.00 5.67
C ALA A 35 -13.87 9.82 6.20
N PHE A 36 -13.74 9.53 7.50
CA PHE A 36 -14.61 8.55 8.15
C PHE A 36 -16.07 9.01 8.07
N ALA A 37 -16.97 8.08 7.78
CA ALA A 37 -18.40 8.36 7.72
C ALA A 37 -19.05 8.20 9.09
N GLU A 38 -20.06 9.03 9.35
CA GLU A 38 -20.82 8.97 10.60
C GLU A 38 -21.52 7.62 10.76
N GLY A 39 -21.56 7.10 11.98
CA GLY A 39 -22.21 5.83 12.29
C GLY A 39 -21.42 4.58 11.91
N ASN A 40 -20.20 4.72 11.38
CA ASN A 40 -19.25 3.61 11.19
C ASN A 40 -18.39 3.37 12.44
N ILE A 41 -17.79 2.18 12.51
CA ILE A 41 -16.80 1.82 13.52
C ILE A 41 -15.41 1.91 12.89
N VAL A 42 -14.48 2.55 13.59
CA VAL A 42 -13.06 2.57 13.22
C VAL A 42 -12.27 1.69 14.19
N VAL A 43 -11.59 0.69 13.64
CA VAL A 43 -10.75 -0.26 14.38
C VAL A 43 -9.28 0.10 14.16
N TYR A 44 -8.57 0.27 15.26
CA TYR A 44 -7.11 0.34 15.24
C TYR A 44 -6.54 -1.08 15.14
N ARG A 45 -5.99 -1.44 13.98
CA ARG A 45 -5.39 -2.74 13.75
C ARG A 45 -3.87 -2.65 13.84
N VAL A 46 -3.28 -3.56 14.61
CA VAL A 46 -1.84 -3.72 14.74
C VAL A 46 -1.38 -4.88 13.86
N GLY A 47 -0.42 -4.62 12.98
CA GLY A 47 0.10 -5.59 12.03
C GLY A 47 -0.93 -6.01 10.98
N ASP A 48 -0.56 -7.00 10.18
CA ASP A 48 -1.39 -7.59 9.13
C ASP A 48 -1.90 -9.01 9.49
N GLY A 49 -1.62 -9.47 10.70
CA GLY A 49 -1.99 -10.80 11.18
C GLY A 49 -1.17 -11.95 10.62
N THR A 50 -0.12 -11.68 9.83
CA THR A 50 0.75 -12.72 9.25
C THR A 50 1.90 -13.13 10.18
N THR A 51 2.33 -12.22 11.06
CA THR A 51 3.39 -12.47 12.04
C THR A 51 2.81 -12.85 13.41
N VAL A 52 3.18 -14.03 13.92
CA VAL A 52 2.82 -14.48 15.27
C VAL A 52 3.73 -13.78 16.28
N GLY A 53 3.17 -12.80 16.99
CA GLY A 53 3.86 -12.01 18.01
C GLY A 53 4.28 -10.63 17.51
N LEU A 54 4.00 -9.60 18.31
CA LEU A 54 4.48 -8.23 18.08
C LEU A 54 5.94 -8.15 18.53
N THR A 55 6.88 -8.55 17.68
CA THR A 55 8.30 -8.36 17.96
C THR A 55 8.68 -6.90 17.67
N GLU A 56 8.76 -6.12 18.73
CA GLU A 56 9.29 -4.74 18.86
C GLU A 56 8.47 -3.59 18.25
N THR A 57 8.15 -3.60 16.96
CA THR A 57 7.40 -2.51 16.30
C THR A 57 6.55 -3.05 15.16
N ALA A 58 5.25 -2.75 15.17
CA ALA A 58 4.31 -3.15 14.12
C ALA A 58 3.72 -1.93 13.41
N ALA A 59 3.56 -2.04 12.09
CA ALA A 59 2.74 -1.11 11.31
C ALA A 59 1.30 -1.15 11.81
N VAL A 60 0.59 -0.03 11.69
CA VAL A 60 -0.77 0.11 12.21
C VAL A 60 -1.69 0.66 11.13
N PHE A 61 -2.95 0.25 11.22
CA PHE A 61 -3.97 0.57 10.24
C PHE A 61 -5.22 1.06 10.96
N LEU A 62 -5.96 1.96 10.31
CA LEU A 62 -7.32 2.30 10.70
C LEU A 62 -8.28 1.64 9.71
N ASP A 63 -9.03 0.66 10.18
CA ASP A 63 -10.05 -0.03 9.40
C ASP A 63 -11.42 0.51 9.73
N GLU A 64 -12.16 0.97 8.71
CA GLU A 64 -13.52 1.45 8.87
C GLU A 64 -14.52 0.39 8.41
N PHE A 65 -15.53 0.14 9.24
CA PHE A 65 -16.61 -0.81 8.95
C PHE A 65 -17.98 -0.19 9.17
N THR A 66 -18.97 -0.62 8.38
CA THR A 66 -20.37 -0.33 8.65
C THR A 66 -20.81 -1.02 9.94
N THR A 67 -21.54 -0.31 10.79
CA THR A 67 -22.09 -0.88 12.04
C THR A 67 -23.10 -2.00 11.76
N THR A 68 -23.92 -1.82 10.71
CA THR A 68 -24.86 -2.84 10.26
C THR A 68 -24.13 -3.80 9.31
N GLY A 69 -23.98 -5.06 9.71
CA GLY A 69 -23.40 -6.11 8.89
C GLY A 69 -21.87 -6.16 8.81
N GLY A 70 -21.16 -5.15 9.35
CA GLY A 70 -19.69 -5.20 9.45
C GLY A 70 -18.95 -5.13 8.11
N THR A 71 -19.53 -4.48 7.10
CA THR A 71 -18.91 -4.41 5.77
C THR A 71 -17.72 -3.46 5.80
N ALA A 72 -16.59 -3.88 5.24
CA ALA A 72 -15.39 -3.05 5.14
C ALA A 72 -15.62 -1.84 4.22
N VAL A 73 -15.26 -0.65 4.70
CA VAL A 73 -15.38 0.63 3.98
C VAL A 73 -14.01 1.04 3.44
N GLN A 74 -13.01 1.14 4.31
CA GLN A 74 -11.63 1.43 3.94
C GLN A 74 -10.65 0.90 4.98
N SER A 75 -9.40 0.71 4.56
CA SER A 75 -8.26 0.46 5.43
C SER A 75 -7.18 1.49 5.14
N ILE A 76 -6.78 2.23 6.16
CA ILE A 76 -5.80 3.32 6.03
C ILE A 76 -4.52 2.89 6.75
N ALA A 77 -3.46 2.65 5.99
CA ALA A 77 -2.13 2.46 6.57
C ALA A 77 -1.61 3.78 7.16
N LEU A 78 -1.23 3.78 8.43
CA LEU A 78 -0.59 4.94 9.04
C LEU A 78 0.91 4.96 8.74
N PRO A 79 1.56 6.14 8.75
CA PRO A 79 2.94 6.26 8.35
C PRO A 79 3.88 5.45 9.27
N THR A 80 4.71 4.58 8.70
CA THR A 80 5.79 3.89 9.41
C THR A 80 7.09 4.70 9.44
N ILE A 81 7.13 5.80 8.67
CA ILE A 81 8.12 6.87 8.66
C ILE A 81 7.38 8.19 8.45
N ASP A 82 7.99 9.33 8.79
CA ASP A 82 7.37 10.65 8.57
C ASP A 82 6.99 10.88 7.10
N SER A 83 5.79 11.43 6.87
CA SER A 83 5.26 11.72 5.53
C SER A 83 4.59 13.09 5.51
N GLY A 84 5.31 14.09 5.00
CA GLY A 84 4.88 15.49 5.03
C GLY A 84 4.66 15.97 6.47
N VAL A 85 3.43 16.39 6.78
CA VAL A 85 3.04 16.80 8.14
C VAL A 85 2.62 15.63 9.04
N ASN A 86 2.40 14.45 8.47
CA ASN A 86 2.00 13.27 9.24
C ASN A 86 3.23 12.59 9.84
N LYS A 87 3.16 12.28 11.13
CA LYS A 87 4.25 11.64 11.88
C LYS A 87 4.15 10.13 11.87
N GLN A 88 5.30 9.49 12.06
CA GLN A 88 5.37 8.05 12.28
C GLN A 88 4.43 7.64 13.42
N LEU A 89 3.62 6.60 13.19
CA LEU A 89 2.84 5.93 14.21
C LEU A 89 2.97 4.42 14.03
N VAL A 90 3.60 3.78 15.00
CA VAL A 90 3.79 2.33 15.08
C VAL A 90 3.37 1.85 16.45
N ALA A 91 2.82 0.64 16.53
CA ALA A 91 2.57 0.00 17.82
C ALA A 91 3.87 -0.62 18.32
N ARG A 92 4.20 -0.39 19.59
CA ARG A 92 5.30 -1.05 20.28
C ARG A 92 4.74 -1.96 21.35
N ARG A 93 5.39 -3.10 21.55
CA ARG A 93 5.19 -3.92 22.74
C ARG A 93 6.17 -3.40 23.80
N ASP A 94 5.68 -3.12 25.00
CA ASP A 94 6.50 -2.80 26.17
C ASP A 94 7.05 -4.05 26.88
#